data_AF-A0A7V9I8D4-F1
#
_entry.id   AF-A0A7V9I8D4-F1
#
_cell.length_a   1.000
_cell.length_b   1.000
_cell.length_c   1.000
_cell.angle_alpha   90.00
_cell.angle_beta   90.00
_cell.angle_gamma   90.00
#
_symmetry.space_group_name_H-M   'P 1'
#
loop_
_entity.id
_entity.type
_entity.pdbx_description
1 polymer ?
#
loop_
_entity_poly.entity_id
_entity_poly.type
_entity_poly.pdbx_seq_one_letter_code
_entity_poly.pdbx_strand_id
1 'polypeptide(L)'
;MRRDWWLSLTLAVVLLSTACGQPLPATVGIERYSHGGPLRDHVSFVDHLRGKGYEVEPVADVRQPFLRAEGTVLRVSGRDFKSPVELQSYNYDDTDLGEDGLNAAEEDASKIGPDGQPRAMSILWAGQPHFYRKERVIVLYLGEDKVVLDLLADLLGPQFAGGSTDEASCSPGPREPVEQPPLNVLWEFWPQTLAEAEERATAVVLARVTGVESPPEGARRTSFGGRRITLEVVRPLQGTPDKAIRLFWGWTEEQYDENDPPYRLCEEYVLFLEPKADEQGTHLVVSPLGRYQVEEGKLQPVAKQAGGIPVPSWVRELRGKSVGYLEQELANTGKVSHSATSGDLADFYTSEMRGHTSSRGLGASGR
;
A
#
# COMPACT_ATOMS: atom_id res chain seq x y z
N MET A 1 8.19 -19.39 -57.99
CA MET A 1 6.83 -19.57 -58.50
C MET A 1 5.97 -18.46 -57.94
N ARG A 2 5.59 -17.52 -58.81
CA ARG A 2 4.64 -16.44 -58.53
C ARG A 2 3.22 -17.00 -58.52
N ARG A 3 2.34 -16.46 -57.69
CA ARG A 3 0.93 -16.30 -58.05
C ARG A 3 0.24 -15.26 -57.18
N ASP A 4 0.16 -14.07 -57.77
CA ASP A 4 -0.74 -12.97 -57.45
C ASP A 4 -2.20 -13.42 -57.52
N TRP A 5 -3.03 -13.02 -56.55
CA TRP A 5 -4.49 -12.93 -56.72
C TRP A 5 -4.96 -11.57 -56.19
N TRP A 6 -5.37 -10.73 -57.13
CA TRP A 6 -5.97 -9.42 -56.98
C TRP A 6 -7.48 -9.51 -56.67
N LEU A 7 -7.97 -8.51 -55.93
CA LEU A 7 -9.28 -7.84 -55.96
C LEU A 7 -10.58 -8.66 -56.15
N SER A 8 -11.53 -8.43 -55.23
CA SER A 8 -12.85 -7.90 -55.62
C SER A 8 -13.48 -7.14 -54.45
N LEU A 9 -13.43 -5.82 -54.57
CA LEU A 9 -14.15 -4.83 -53.79
C LEU A 9 -15.54 -4.68 -54.41
N THR A 10 -16.59 -5.18 -53.76
CA THR A 10 -17.98 -4.96 -54.21
C THR A 10 -18.62 -3.88 -53.35
N LEU A 11 -18.66 -2.68 -53.93
CA LEU A 11 -19.40 -1.51 -53.46
C LEU A 11 -20.90 -1.74 -53.71
N ALA A 12 -21.67 -2.05 -52.66
CA ALA A 12 -23.13 -2.06 -52.75
C ALA A 12 -23.67 -0.67 -52.35
N VAL A 13 -23.94 0.15 -53.36
CA VAL A 13 -24.72 1.39 -53.24
C VAL A 13 -26.19 0.99 -53.15
N VAL A 14 -26.80 1.10 -51.96
CA VAL A 14 -28.26 0.98 -51.80
C VAL A 14 -28.86 2.38 -51.75
N LEU A 15 -29.72 2.62 -52.74
CA LEU A 15 -30.51 3.82 -52.98
C LEU A 15 -31.48 4.13 -51.83
N LEU A 16 -31.68 5.43 -51.63
CA LEU A 16 -32.61 6.04 -50.70
C LEU A 16 -34.07 5.58 -50.90
N SER A 17 -34.69 5.16 -49.80
CA SER A 17 -36.14 5.17 -49.63
C SER A 17 -36.49 6.33 -48.70
N THR A 18 -36.97 7.44 -49.26
CA THR A 18 -37.66 8.49 -48.53
C THR A 18 -39.00 7.96 -48.02
N ALA A 19 -39.00 7.39 -46.82
CA ALA A 19 -40.23 7.07 -46.11
C ALA A 19 -40.76 8.35 -45.46
N CYS A 20 -41.97 8.75 -45.88
CA CYS A 20 -42.71 9.85 -45.28
C CYS A 20 -42.87 9.64 -43.76
N GLY A 21 -42.68 10.73 -43.02
CA GLY A 21 -42.80 10.76 -41.57
C GLY A 21 -44.15 10.25 -41.08
N GLN A 22 -44.11 9.20 -40.28
CA GLN A 22 -45.10 8.96 -39.25
C GLN A 22 -44.53 9.56 -37.95
N PRO A 23 -45.28 10.39 -37.21
CA PRO A 23 -44.90 10.73 -35.85
C PRO A 23 -44.78 9.43 -35.06
N LEU A 24 -43.58 9.16 -34.54
CA LEU A 24 -43.36 8.04 -33.64
C LEU A 24 -44.39 8.14 -32.51
N PRO A 25 -45.09 7.05 -32.16
CA PRO A 25 -45.89 7.04 -30.94
C PRO A 25 -44.94 7.42 -29.81
N ALA A 26 -45.35 8.41 -29.01
CA ALA A 26 -44.65 8.81 -27.81
C ALA A 26 -44.19 7.54 -27.09
N THR A 27 -42.88 7.41 -26.89
CA THR A 27 -42.29 6.33 -26.11
C THR A 27 -43.09 6.23 -24.83
N VAL A 28 -43.90 5.19 -24.73
CA VAL A 28 -44.59 4.83 -23.51
C VAL A 28 -43.47 4.67 -22.50
N GLY A 29 -43.39 5.59 -21.54
CA GLY A 29 -42.46 5.48 -20.44
C GLY A 29 -42.74 4.14 -19.79
N ILE A 30 -41.85 3.18 -20.01
CA ILE A 30 -41.81 1.99 -19.16
C ILE A 30 -41.44 2.56 -17.81
N GLU A 31 -42.45 2.76 -16.96
CA GLU A 31 -42.25 3.04 -15.55
C GLU A 31 -41.33 1.94 -15.04
N ARG A 32 -40.07 2.30 -14.84
CA ARG A 32 -39.08 1.39 -14.27
C ARG A 32 -39.53 1.19 -12.84
N TYR A 33 -40.25 0.11 -12.60
CA TYR A 33 -40.64 -0.32 -11.27
C TYR A 33 -39.37 -0.50 -10.47
N SER A 34 -39.06 0.49 -9.63
CA SER A 34 -38.21 0.28 -8.49
C SER A 34 -38.95 -0.73 -7.62
N HIS A 35 -38.37 -1.89 -7.37
CA HIS A 35 -39.02 -2.94 -6.59
C HIS A 35 -39.23 -2.55 -5.12
N GLY A 36 -38.82 -1.35 -4.69
CA GLY A 36 -39.11 -0.72 -3.38
C GLY A 36 -38.63 -1.50 -2.16
N GLY A 37 -38.00 -2.66 -2.37
CA GLY A 37 -37.47 -3.52 -1.34
C GLY A 37 -36.12 -3.05 -0.83
N PRO A 38 -35.59 -3.70 0.22
CA PRO A 38 -34.26 -3.41 0.74
C PRO A 38 -33.17 -3.66 -0.32
N LEU A 39 -32.08 -2.91 -0.23
CA LEU A 39 -30.87 -3.12 -1.05
C LEU A 39 -30.10 -4.33 -0.52
N ARG A 40 -30.07 -5.41 -1.32
CA ARG A 40 -29.51 -6.72 -0.95
C ARG A 40 -28.43 -7.24 -1.88
N ASP A 41 -28.46 -6.80 -3.14
CA ASP A 41 -27.71 -7.38 -4.25
C ASP A 41 -27.53 -6.36 -5.38
N HIS A 42 -26.90 -6.77 -6.47
CA HIS A 42 -26.66 -5.92 -7.62
C HIS A 42 -27.94 -5.34 -8.24
N VAL A 43 -28.98 -6.16 -8.42
CA VAL A 43 -30.23 -5.73 -9.07
C VAL A 43 -30.91 -4.66 -8.23
N SER A 44 -31.05 -4.90 -6.93
CA SER A 44 -31.62 -3.91 -6.01
C SER A 44 -30.75 -2.66 -5.90
N PHE A 45 -29.41 -2.76 -5.97
CA PHE A 45 -28.53 -1.58 -6.04
C PHE A 45 -28.81 -0.71 -7.28
N VAL A 46 -28.89 -1.32 -8.47
CA VAL A 46 -29.21 -0.61 -9.72
C VAL A 46 -30.60 0.03 -9.65
N ASP A 47 -31.58 -0.66 -9.07
CA ASP A 47 -32.93 -0.13 -8.88
C ASP A 47 -32.98 1.06 -7.91
N HIS A 48 -32.16 1.07 -6.86
CA HIS A 48 -32.06 2.21 -5.95
C HIS A 48 -31.40 3.42 -6.61
N LEU A 49 -30.35 3.22 -7.41
CA LEU A 49 -29.75 4.30 -8.21
C LEU A 49 -30.79 4.90 -9.17
N ARG A 50 -31.52 4.07 -9.90
CA ARG A 50 -32.58 4.51 -10.82
C ARG A 50 -33.75 5.17 -10.09
N GLY A 51 -34.15 4.64 -8.94
CA GLY A 51 -35.19 5.21 -8.09
C GLY A 51 -34.81 6.59 -7.52
N LYS A 52 -33.51 6.84 -7.31
CA LYS A 52 -32.98 8.17 -7.01
C LYS A 52 -32.89 9.09 -8.24
N GLY A 53 -33.23 8.64 -9.44
CA GLY A 53 -33.24 9.45 -10.66
C GLY A 53 -31.92 9.49 -11.42
N TYR A 54 -30.99 8.57 -11.14
CA TYR A 54 -29.78 8.39 -11.95
C TYR A 54 -30.08 7.50 -13.16
N GLU A 55 -29.41 7.79 -14.27
CA GLU A 55 -29.32 6.88 -15.40
C GLU A 55 -28.21 5.86 -15.13
N VAL A 56 -28.49 4.58 -15.35
CA VAL A 56 -27.55 3.49 -15.08
C VAL A 56 -27.49 2.56 -16.28
N GLU A 57 -26.31 2.49 -16.91
CA GLU A 57 -25.98 1.68 -18.08
C GLU A 57 -24.89 0.66 -17.70
N PRO A 58 -25.15 -0.66 -17.79
CA PRO A 58 -24.10 -1.67 -17.74
C PRO A 58 -23.24 -1.61 -19.01
N VAL A 59 -21.92 -1.47 -18.87
CA VAL A 59 -21.03 -1.20 -20.03
C VAL A 59 -19.95 -2.25 -20.25
N ALA A 60 -19.62 -3.05 -19.23
CA ALA A 60 -18.66 -4.15 -19.34
C ALA A 60 -18.81 -5.13 -18.17
N ASP A 61 -18.32 -6.35 -18.37
CA ASP A 61 -18.04 -7.28 -17.28
C ASP A 61 -16.62 -7.04 -16.75
N VAL A 62 -16.42 -7.22 -15.45
CA VAL A 62 -15.13 -7.03 -14.78
C VAL A 62 -14.90 -8.13 -13.75
N ARG A 63 -13.65 -8.57 -13.60
CA ARG A 63 -13.25 -9.54 -12.59
C ARG A 63 -12.05 -9.02 -11.82
N GLN A 64 -12.08 -9.18 -10.50
CA GLN A 64 -10.97 -8.88 -9.62
C GLN A 64 -10.38 -10.20 -9.12
N PRO A 65 -9.06 -10.40 -9.20
CA PRO A 65 -8.44 -11.68 -8.85
C PRO A 65 -8.54 -12.03 -7.35
N PHE A 66 -9.01 -11.11 -6.52
CA PHE A 66 -9.19 -11.28 -5.08
C PHE A 66 -10.66 -11.33 -4.64
N LEU A 67 -11.62 -11.21 -5.57
CA LEU A 67 -13.06 -11.39 -5.31
C LEU A 67 -13.55 -12.66 -6.01
N ARG A 68 -14.41 -13.42 -5.34
CA ARG A 68 -15.06 -14.60 -5.92
C ARG A 68 -16.11 -14.24 -6.97
N ALA A 69 -16.87 -13.17 -6.71
CA ALA A 69 -17.96 -12.74 -7.57
C ALA A 69 -17.46 -12.10 -8.87
N GLU A 70 -18.21 -12.34 -9.95
CA GLU A 70 -18.09 -11.56 -11.16
C GLU A 70 -18.72 -10.18 -10.97
N GLY A 71 -18.14 -9.17 -11.61
CA GLY A 71 -18.57 -7.80 -11.51
C GLY A 71 -19.08 -7.25 -12.83
N THR A 72 -19.83 -6.16 -12.72
CA THR A 72 -20.30 -5.37 -13.85
C THR A 72 -19.84 -3.93 -13.66
N VAL A 73 -19.27 -3.34 -14.71
CA VAL A 73 -19.01 -1.91 -14.78
C VAL A 73 -20.32 -1.21 -15.14
N LEU A 74 -20.76 -0.34 -14.24
CA LEU A 74 -21.94 0.50 -14.38
C LEU A 74 -21.50 1.92 -14.68
N ARG A 75 -21.90 2.44 -15.83
CA ARG A 75 -21.85 3.87 -16.11
C ARG A 75 -23.09 4.54 -15.53
N VAL A 76 -22.87 5.50 -14.65
CA VAL A 76 -23.94 6.24 -13.97
C VAL A 76 -23.87 7.71 -14.36
N SER A 77 -24.98 8.27 -14.80
CA SER A 77 -25.10 9.67 -15.24
C SER A 77 -26.37 10.35 -14.69
N GLY A 78 -26.40 11.67 -14.81
CA GLY A 78 -27.53 12.50 -14.43
C GLY A 78 -27.43 13.10 -13.02
N ARG A 79 -28.46 13.88 -12.68
CA ARG A 79 -28.54 14.68 -11.45
C ARG A 79 -27.33 15.59 -11.26
N ASP A 80 -26.67 15.46 -10.11
CA ASP A 80 -25.61 16.33 -9.62
C ASP A 80 -24.21 15.92 -10.14
N PHE A 81 -24.12 14.84 -10.93
CA PHE A 81 -22.86 14.42 -11.53
C PHE A 81 -22.47 15.35 -12.69
N LYS A 82 -21.25 15.89 -12.62
CA LYS A 82 -20.70 16.77 -13.67
C LYS A 82 -20.40 16.02 -14.97
N SER A 83 -20.12 14.72 -14.87
CA SER A 83 -19.84 13.80 -15.96
C SER A 83 -20.28 12.39 -15.57
N PRO A 84 -20.52 11.48 -16.53
CA PRO A 84 -20.75 10.08 -16.21
C PRO A 84 -19.60 9.51 -15.38
N VAL A 85 -19.92 8.66 -14.41
CA VAL A 85 -18.96 7.98 -13.54
C VAL A 85 -19.09 6.47 -13.71
N GLU A 86 -18.01 5.75 -13.48
CA GLU A 86 -18.00 4.28 -13.56
C GLU A 86 -17.89 3.67 -12.17
N LEU A 87 -18.80 2.76 -11.86
CA LEU A 87 -18.83 1.95 -10.64
C LEU A 87 -18.65 0.49 -11.01
N GLN A 88 -17.88 -0.27 -10.25
CA GLN A 88 -17.80 -1.72 -10.41
C GLN A 88 -18.66 -2.37 -9.33
N SER A 89 -19.68 -3.12 -9.71
CA SER A 89 -20.58 -3.81 -8.78
C SER A 89 -20.42 -5.32 -8.91
N TYR A 90 -20.12 -5.98 -7.80
CA TYR A 90 -19.87 -7.42 -7.70
C TYR A 90 -21.03 -8.10 -6.99
N ASN A 91 -21.69 -9.03 -7.69
CA ASN A 91 -22.89 -9.70 -7.19
C ASN A 91 -22.54 -11.08 -6.61
N TYR A 92 -22.75 -11.25 -5.30
CA TYR A 92 -22.56 -12.53 -4.64
C TYR A 92 -23.88 -13.31 -4.62
N ASP A 93 -24.32 -13.76 -5.80
CA ASP A 93 -25.51 -14.62 -5.88
C ASP A 93 -25.19 -16.04 -5.43
N ASP A 94 -26.05 -16.60 -4.59
CA ASP A 94 -25.87 -17.94 -4.02
C ASP A 94 -25.84 -19.03 -5.12
N THR A 95 -26.58 -18.82 -6.21
CA THR A 95 -26.65 -19.77 -7.34
C THR A 95 -25.38 -19.71 -8.16
N ASP A 96 -24.89 -18.51 -8.45
CA ASP A 96 -23.68 -18.31 -9.26
C ASP A 96 -22.42 -18.79 -8.51
N LEU A 97 -22.37 -18.58 -7.19
CA LEU A 97 -21.25 -18.99 -6.35
C LEU A 97 -21.33 -20.46 -5.88
N GLY A 98 -22.54 -21.02 -5.78
CA GLY A 98 -22.75 -22.35 -5.21
C GLY A 98 -22.54 -22.42 -3.69
N GLU A 99 -22.55 -21.27 -3.01
CA GLU A 99 -22.39 -21.11 -1.56
C GLU A 99 -23.22 -19.92 -1.05
N ASP A 100 -23.24 -19.68 0.25
CA ASP A 100 -23.95 -18.53 0.84
C ASP A 100 -23.28 -17.21 0.43
N GLY A 101 -23.93 -16.45 -0.46
CA GLY A 101 -23.39 -15.23 -1.02
C GLY A 101 -23.18 -14.12 0.01
N LEU A 102 -23.99 -14.08 1.08
CA LEU A 102 -23.85 -13.08 2.14
C LEU A 102 -22.55 -13.30 2.93
N ASN A 103 -22.29 -14.55 3.31
CA ASN A 103 -21.06 -14.93 4.00
C ASN A 103 -19.85 -14.78 3.07
N ALA A 104 -19.98 -15.13 1.80
CA ALA A 104 -18.91 -14.98 0.82
C ALA A 104 -18.51 -13.51 0.60
N ALA A 105 -19.48 -12.59 0.55
CA ALA A 105 -19.23 -11.16 0.45
C ALA A 105 -18.51 -10.60 1.68
N GLU A 106 -18.89 -11.02 2.89
CA GLU A 106 -18.21 -10.64 4.15
C GLU A 106 -16.75 -11.11 4.17
N GLU A 107 -16.53 -12.38 3.86
CA GLU A 107 -15.20 -12.98 3.86
C GLU A 107 -14.28 -12.32 2.82
N ASP A 108 -14.77 -12.00 1.63
CA ASP A 108 -13.96 -11.29 0.63
C ASP A 108 -13.68 -9.84 1.04
N ALA A 109 -14.66 -9.14 1.59
CA ALA A 109 -14.45 -7.80 2.14
C ALA A 109 -13.38 -7.79 3.25
N SER A 110 -13.37 -8.80 4.13
CA SER A 110 -12.38 -8.92 5.20
C SER A 110 -10.92 -9.07 4.71
N LYS A 111 -10.75 -9.52 3.46
CA LYS A 111 -9.44 -9.67 2.80
C LYS A 111 -8.94 -8.36 2.21
N ILE A 112 -9.72 -7.28 2.23
CA ILE A 112 -9.32 -5.96 1.74
C ILE A 112 -8.91 -5.11 2.94
N GLY A 113 -7.70 -4.55 2.87
CA GLY A 113 -7.16 -3.67 3.90
C GLY A 113 -7.86 -2.31 3.91
N PRO A 114 -7.74 -1.54 5.01
CA PRO A 114 -8.30 -0.19 5.10
C PRO A 114 -7.84 0.75 3.98
N ASP A 115 -6.65 0.52 3.41
CA ASP A 115 -6.08 1.25 2.28
C ASP A 115 -6.64 0.81 0.91
N GLY A 116 -7.60 -0.12 0.88
CA GLY A 116 -8.17 -0.68 -0.34
C GLY A 116 -7.27 -1.69 -1.03
N GLN A 117 -6.17 -2.14 -0.40
CA GLN A 117 -5.30 -3.18 -0.95
C GLN A 117 -5.73 -4.55 -0.46
N PRO A 118 -5.88 -5.56 -1.34
CA PRO A 118 -6.08 -6.93 -0.91
C PRO A 118 -4.90 -7.43 -0.06
N ARG A 119 -5.16 -8.23 0.98
CA ARG A 119 -4.10 -8.73 1.87
C ARG A 119 -3.07 -9.62 1.15
N ALA A 120 -3.48 -10.29 0.08
CA ALA A 120 -2.68 -11.26 -0.64
C ALA A 120 -1.89 -10.68 -1.83
N MET A 121 -2.16 -9.45 -2.26
CA MET A 121 -1.54 -8.86 -3.45
C MET A 121 -1.62 -7.33 -3.43
N SER A 122 -0.71 -6.66 -4.12
CA SER A 122 -0.77 -5.22 -4.31
C SER A 122 -1.30 -4.86 -5.69
N ILE A 123 -2.21 -3.89 -5.74
CA ILE A 123 -2.84 -3.41 -6.97
C ILE A 123 -2.50 -1.94 -7.16
N LEU A 124 -2.03 -1.62 -8.36
CA LEU A 124 -1.89 -0.25 -8.83
C LEU A 124 -3.25 0.22 -9.36
N TRP A 125 -3.97 0.99 -8.56
CA TRP A 125 -5.27 1.53 -8.95
C TRP A 125 -5.12 2.72 -9.89
N ALA A 126 -6.03 2.82 -10.87
CA ALA A 126 -6.09 3.97 -11.79
C ALA A 126 -6.60 5.27 -11.13
N GLY A 127 -7.13 5.15 -9.92
CA GLY A 127 -7.60 6.24 -9.06
C GLY A 127 -7.72 5.73 -7.62
N GLN A 128 -8.10 6.60 -6.69
CA GLN A 128 -8.27 6.19 -5.30
C GLN A 128 -9.40 5.15 -5.16
N PRO A 129 -9.14 3.95 -4.61
CA PRO A 129 -10.17 2.94 -4.47
C PRO A 129 -11.11 3.27 -3.32
N HIS A 130 -12.41 3.08 -3.51
CA HIS A 130 -13.42 3.14 -2.47
C HIS A 130 -14.33 1.92 -2.51
N PHE A 131 -14.31 1.13 -1.44
CA PHE A 131 -15.09 -0.09 -1.32
C PHE A 131 -16.26 0.06 -0.34
N TYR A 132 -17.44 -0.29 -0.84
CA TYR A 132 -18.68 -0.32 -0.08
C TYR A 132 -19.26 -1.73 -0.15
N ARG A 133 -19.96 -2.14 0.91
CA ARG A 133 -20.65 -3.44 0.94
C ARG A 133 -22.00 -3.29 1.59
N LYS A 134 -23.00 -3.92 0.99
CA LYS A 134 -24.33 -4.07 1.58
C LYS A 134 -24.84 -5.46 1.24
N GLU A 135 -25.09 -6.27 2.26
CA GLU A 135 -25.49 -7.67 2.10
C GLU A 135 -24.60 -8.41 1.08
N ARG A 136 -25.16 -8.82 -0.07
CA ARG A 136 -24.51 -9.64 -1.10
C ARG A 136 -23.90 -8.83 -2.26
N VAL A 137 -23.76 -7.51 -2.12
CA VAL A 137 -23.09 -6.67 -3.12
C VAL A 137 -21.89 -5.94 -2.54
N ILE A 138 -20.78 -6.00 -3.28
CA ILE A 138 -19.60 -5.14 -3.09
C ILE A 138 -19.56 -4.14 -4.25
N VAL A 139 -19.33 -2.87 -3.95
CA VAL A 139 -19.18 -1.80 -4.95
C VAL A 139 -17.81 -1.16 -4.80
N LEU A 140 -17.08 -1.06 -5.90
CA LEU A 140 -15.81 -0.35 -6.01
C LEU A 140 -15.98 0.89 -6.89
N TYR A 141 -15.59 2.04 -6.36
CA TYR A 141 -15.43 3.28 -7.10
C TYR A 141 -13.95 3.69 -7.11
N LEU A 142 -13.44 4.12 -8.27
CA LEU A 142 -12.06 4.60 -8.44
C LEU A 142 -12.09 6.10 -8.75
N GLY A 143 -12.01 6.96 -7.74
CA GLY A 143 -12.08 8.41 -7.92
C GLY A 143 -12.40 9.17 -6.62
N GLU A 144 -12.46 10.49 -6.70
CA GLU A 144 -12.56 11.37 -5.52
C GLU A 144 -13.80 12.29 -5.56
N ASP A 145 -14.76 12.04 -6.47
CA ASP A 145 -15.95 12.89 -6.56
C ASP A 145 -16.82 12.72 -5.31
N LYS A 146 -16.83 13.75 -4.46
CA LYS A 146 -17.58 13.76 -3.20
C LYS A 146 -19.07 13.45 -3.37
N VAL A 147 -19.69 13.85 -4.48
CA VAL A 147 -21.12 13.59 -4.73
C VAL A 147 -21.35 12.08 -4.91
N VAL A 148 -20.42 11.39 -5.58
CA VAL A 148 -20.45 9.93 -5.74
C VAL A 148 -20.22 9.24 -4.39
N LEU A 149 -19.22 9.69 -3.63
CA LEU A 149 -18.90 9.12 -2.32
C LEU A 149 -20.07 9.25 -1.34
N ASP A 150 -20.71 10.43 -1.28
CA ASP A 150 -21.87 10.68 -0.43
C ASP A 150 -23.08 9.84 -0.86
N LEU A 151 -23.31 9.67 -2.17
CA LEU A 151 -24.37 8.81 -2.71
C LEU A 151 -24.17 7.34 -2.31
N LEU A 152 -22.95 6.82 -2.49
CA LEU A 152 -22.65 5.42 -2.16
C LEU A 152 -22.75 5.18 -0.66
N ALA A 153 -22.28 6.14 0.16
CA ALA A 153 -22.42 6.07 1.61
C ALA A 153 -23.88 6.04 2.08
N ASP A 154 -24.75 6.87 1.46
CA ASP A 154 -26.18 6.90 1.75
C ASP A 154 -26.89 5.58 1.38
N LEU A 155 -26.51 4.97 0.24
CA LEU A 155 -27.15 3.74 -0.26
C LEU A 155 -26.64 2.47 0.44
N LEU A 156 -25.33 2.34 0.59
CA LEU A 156 -24.68 1.09 0.98
C LEU A 156 -24.21 1.11 2.45
N GLY A 157 -24.21 2.28 3.08
CA GLY A 157 -23.60 2.50 4.40
C GLY A 157 -22.15 2.96 4.28
N PRO A 158 -21.42 3.05 5.41
CA PRO A 158 -20.06 3.55 5.40
C PRO A 158 -19.14 2.71 4.52
N GLN A 159 -18.19 3.39 3.87
CA GLN A 159 -17.07 2.74 3.22
C GLN A 159 -16.33 1.82 4.20
N PHE A 160 -16.01 0.60 3.78
CA PHE A 160 -15.30 -0.36 4.64
C PHE A 160 -13.79 -0.46 4.33
N ALA A 161 -13.37 -0.06 3.12
CA ALA A 161 -11.97 -0.06 2.71
C ALA A 161 -11.71 0.99 1.62
N GLY A 162 -10.48 1.48 1.56
CA GLY A 162 -10.03 2.51 0.64
C GLY A 162 -10.30 3.93 1.13
N GLY A 163 -10.21 4.90 0.22
CA GLY A 163 -10.24 6.33 0.51
C GLY A 163 -8.89 6.83 0.95
N SER A 164 -8.65 8.14 0.82
CA SER A 164 -7.53 8.76 1.50
C SER A 164 -7.84 8.51 2.96
N THR A 165 -7.16 7.53 3.55
CA THR A 165 -7.01 7.50 4.98
C THR A 165 -6.49 8.89 5.26
N ASP A 166 -7.34 9.76 5.79
CA ASP A 166 -6.85 11.00 6.36
C ASP A 166 -5.67 10.54 7.20
N GLU A 167 -4.48 11.10 6.98
CA GLU A 167 -3.33 10.89 7.86
C GLU A 167 -3.76 11.05 9.34
N ALA A 168 -4.84 11.81 9.57
CA ALA A 168 -5.55 11.96 10.83
C ALA A 168 -6.14 10.67 11.46
N SER A 169 -6.55 9.66 10.70
CA SER A 169 -7.13 8.43 11.30
C SER A 169 -6.06 7.56 11.99
N CYS A 170 -4.80 7.61 11.53
CA CYS A 170 -3.69 6.94 12.21
C CYS A 170 -3.01 7.85 13.26
N SER A 171 -3.33 9.15 13.24
CA SER A 171 -2.66 10.16 14.05
C SER A 171 -3.14 10.09 15.50
N PRO A 172 -2.22 9.96 16.49
CA PRO A 172 -2.56 10.00 17.91
C PRO A 172 -2.90 11.43 18.34
N GLY A 173 -4.09 11.92 17.98
CA GLY A 173 -4.58 13.25 18.34
C GLY A 173 -3.72 14.40 17.79
N PRO A 174 -4.12 15.66 18.04
CA PRO A 174 -3.37 16.82 17.57
C PRO A 174 -2.03 16.91 18.32
N ARG A 175 -0.95 16.46 17.69
CA ARG A 175 0.42 16.83 18.04
C ARG A 175 0.81 18.06 17.23
N GLU A 176 1.50 19.01 17.86
CA GLU A 176 2.05 20.16 17.15
C GLU A 176 2.92 19.68 15.97
N PRO A 177 2.87 20.35 14.81
CA PRO A 177 3.74 20.02 13.68
C PRO A 177 5.19 19.98 14.15
N VAL A 178 5.80 18.80 14.09
CA VAL A 178 7.22 18.66 14.39
C VAL A 178 7.97 19.38 13.25
N GLU A 179 8.47 20.59 13.51
CA GLU A 179 9.24 21.41 12.55
C GLU A 179 10.57 20.76 12.10
N GLN A 180 10.94 19.62 12.67
CA GLN A 180 12.20 18.95 12.36
C GLN A 180 12.06 18.11 11.09
N PRO A 181 13.05 18.16 10.17
CA PRO A 181 13.02 17.34 8.97
C PRO A 181 12.99 15.84 9.35
N PRO A 182 12.21 15.02 8.63
CA PRO A 182 12.16 13.59 8.91
C PRO A 182 13.53 12.95 8.65
N LEU A 183 13.80 11.89 9.40
CA LEU A 183 15.01 11.09 9.24
C LEU A 183 14.96 10.35 7.90
N ASN A 184 15.90 10.61 7.00
CA ASN A 184 15.98 9.83 5.75
C ASN A 184 16.58 8.47 6.07
N VAL A 185 15.98 7.40 5.57
CA VAL A 185 16.46 6.03 5.82
C VAL A 185 16.64 5.23 4.55
N LEU A 186 17.81 4.58 4.41
CA LEU A 186 18.20 3.71 3.30
C LEU A 186 18.38 2.25 3.76
N TRP A 187 18.23 1.31 2.83
CA TRP A 187 18.40 -0.13 3.07
C TRP A 187 19.81 -0.55 2.65
N GLU A 188 20.62 -1.09 3.56
CA GLU A 188 21.98 -1.52 3.20
C GLU A 188 22.44 -2.80 3.92
N PHE A 189 21.81 -3.21 5.03
CA PHE A 189 22.34 -4.27 5.88
C PHE A 189 21.38 -5.45 6.15
N TRP A 190 21.94 -6.67 6.17
CA TRP A 190 21.24 -7.96 6.26
C TRP A 190 21.79 -8.81 7.44
N PRO A 191 21.44 -8.48 8.70
CA PRO A 191 21.90 -9.20 9.88
C PRO A 191 21.47 -10.66 9.86
N GLN A 192 22.40 -11.54 10.19
CA GLN A 192 22.18 -12.98 10.31
C GLN A 192 21.66 -13.36 11.69
N THR A 193 21.82 -12.50 12.70
CA THR A 193 21.35 -12.73 14.08
C THR A 193 20.69 -11.48 14.68
N LEU A 194 19.86 -11.64 15.71
CA LEU A 194 19.33 -10.51 16.49
C LEU A 194 20.46 -9.74 17.15
N ALA A 195 21.45 -10.44 17.72
CA ALA A 195 22.62 -9.83 18.34
C ALA A 195 23.40 -8.94 17.36
N GLU A 196 23.55 -9.35 16.09
CA GLU A 196 24.20 -8.53 15.05
C GLU A 196 23.35 -7.32 14.67
N ALA A 197 22.01 -7.47 14.63
CA ALA A 197 21.09 -6.37 14.42
C ALA A 197 21.18 -5.35 15.58
N GLU A 198 21.18 -5.82 16.82
CA GLU A 198 21.34 -5.03 18.04
C GLU A 198 22.74 -4.45 18.19
N GLU A 199 23.77 -5.15 17.70
CA GLU A 199 25.15 -4.69 17.76
C GLU A 199 25.30 -3.40 16.97
N ARG A 200 24.73 -3.37 15.77
CA ARG A 200 24.79 -2.22 14.85
C ARG A 200 23.73 -1.17 15.10
N ALA A 201 22.54 -1.56 15.56
CA ALA A 201 21.48 -0.62 15.85
C ALA A 201 21.89 0.31 17.00
N THR A 202 21.98 1.60 16.70
CA THR A 202 22.11 2.65 17.73
C THR A 202 20.77 2.98 18.35
N ALA A 203 19.68 2.65 17.66
CA ALA A 203 18.34 2.78 18.18
C ALA A 203 17.40 1.69 17.66
N VAL A 204 16.40 1.37 18.47
CA VAL A 204 15.30 0.47 18.13
C VAL A 204 14.00 1.19 18.45
N VAL A 205 13.07 1.25 17.50
CA VAL A 205 11.79 1.94 17.66
C VAL A 205 10.61 1.05 17.35
N LEU A 206 9.51 1.31 18.04
CA LEU A 206 8.19 1.00 17.54
C LEU A 206 7.69 2.20 16.74
N ALA A 207 7.47 2.01 15.44
CA ALA A 207 7.03 3.06 14.53
C ALA A 207 5.75 2.65 13.80
N ARG A 208 4.83 3.60 13.59
CA ARG A 208 3.57 3.40 12.87
C ARG A 208 3.67 4.01 11.49
N VAL A 209 3.19 3.31 10.47
CA VAL A 209 3.10 3.86 9.12
C VAL A 209 1.97 4.89 9.06
N THR A 210 2.32 6.13 8.72
CA THR A 210 1.37 7.24 8.56
C THR A 210 1.18 7.66 7.11
N GLY A 211 2.10 7.30 6.21
CA GLY A 211 2.01 7.62 4.78
C GLY A 211 2.70 6.58 3.91
N VAL A 212 2.10 6.29 2.76
CA VAL A 212 2.67 5.39 1.74
C VAL A 212 2.47 6.04 0.37
N GLU A 213 3.52 6.66 -0.16
CA GLU A 213 3.49 7.31 -1.47
C GLU A 213 4.05 6.38 -2.55
N SER A 214 3.30 6.26 -3.64
CA SER A 214 3.81 5.66 -4.88
C SER A 214 4.85 6.58 -5.52
N PRO A 215 5.87 6.02 -6.19
CA PRO A 215 6.81 6.84 -6.94
C PRO A 215 6.07 7.63 -8.05
N PRO A 216 6.53 8.85 -8.36
CA PRO A 216 5.91 9.66 -9.40
C PRO A 216 5.97 8.94 -10.75
N GLU A 217 4.89 9.09 -11.53
CA GLU A 217 4.77 8.49 -12.86
C GLU A 217 5.95 8.93 -13.75
N GLY A 218 6.64 7.98 -14.37
CA GLY A 218 7.82 8.25 -15.20
C GLY A 218 9.14 8.41 -14.45
N ALA A 219 9.18 8.22 -13.12
CA ALA A 219 10.44 8.09 -12.41
C ALA A 219 11.26 6.93 -13.02
N ARG A 220 12.44 7.24 -13.57
CA ARG A 220 13.33 6.19 -14.10
C ARG A 220 13.70 5.24 -12.97
N ARG A 221 13.60 3.92 -13.24
CA ARG A 221 13.94 2.82 -12.31
C ARG A 221 15.34 2.94 -11.68
N THR A 222 16.22 3.78 -12.22
CA THR A 222 17.65 3.85 -11.89
C THR A 222 18.03 4.91 -10.86
N SER A 223 17.10 5.71 -10.34
CA SER A 223 17.45 6.82 -9.43
C SER A 223 16.38 7.03 -8.37
N PHE A 224 16.53 6.37 -7.21
CA PHE A 224 15.75 6.57 -5.96
C PHE A 224 14.22 6.67 -6.11
N GLY A 225 13.64 6.22 -7.23
CA GLY A 225 12.22 6.27 -7.56
C GLY A 225 11.42 5.18 -6.85
N GLY A 226 11.77 4.93 -5.59
CA GLY A 226 11.10 3.99 -4.71
C GLY A 226 9.80 4.54 -4.13
N ARG A 227 8.99 3.65 -3.53
CA ARG A 227 7.89 4.09 -2.67
C ARG A 227 8.49 4.85 -1.47
N ARG A 228 7.81 5.92 -1.04
CA ARG A 228 8.18 6.64 0.17
C ARG A 228 7.23 6.25 1.27
N ILE A 229 7.80 5.82 2.39
CA ILE A 229 7.02 5.43 3.56
C ILE A 229 7.31 6.46 4.66
N THR A 230 6.26 7.10 5.14
CA THR A 230 6.33 7.98 6.30
C THR A 230 5.93 7.17 7.52
N LEU A 231 6.79 7.16 8.53
CA LEU A 231 6.51 6.53 9.82
C LEU A 231 6.61 7.54 10.96
N GLU A 232 5.70 7.43 11.90
CA GLU A 232 5.74 8.12 13.19
C GLU A 232 6.32 7.17 14.24
N VAL A 233 7.31 7.62 15.02
CA VAL A 233 7.77 6.83 16.16
C VAL A 233 6.71 6.87 17.25
N VAL A 234 6.12 5.69 17.52
CA VAL A 234 5.15 5.50 18.62
C VAL A 234 5.90 5.60 19.95
N ARG A 235 7.03 4.91 20.06
CA ARG A 235 7.96 5.01 21.20
C ARG A 235 9.33 4.42 20.86
N PRO A 236 10.42 4.94 21.47
CA PRO A 236 11.71 4.28 21.44
C PRO A 236 11.69 3.02 22.33
N LEU A 237 12.27 1.93 21.84
CA LEU A 237 12.56 0.71 22.60
C LEU A 237 14.02 0.70 23.09
N GLN A 238 14.93 1.30 22.31
CA GLN A 238 16.33 1.55 22.66
C GLN A 238 16.83 2.81 21.93
N GLY A 239 17.69 3.61 22.56
CA GLY A 239 18.24 4.85 21.98
C GLY A 239 17.27 6.05 22.03
N THR A 240 17.59 7.12 21.30
CA THR A 240 16.86 8.41 21.32
C THR A 240 16.23 8.87 19.99
N PRO A 241 15.66 8.01 19.13
CA PRO A 241 14.92 8.47 17.96
C PRO A 241 13.51 8.92 18.36
N ASP A 242 13.35 10.20 18.62
CA ASP A 242 12.06 10.85 18.91
C ASP A 242 11.43 11.50 17.67
N LYS A 243 11.98 11.22 16.48
CA LYS A 243 11.63 11.91 15.23
C LYS A 243 10.81 11.05 14.29
N ALA A 244 10.01 11.70 13.44
CA ALA A 244 9.39 11.05 12.31
C ALA A 244 10.46 10.48 11.35
N ILE A 245 10.18 9.30 10.80
CA ILE A 245 11.08 8.56 9.93
C ILE A 245 10.50 8.61 8.52
N ARG A 246 11.31 9.01 7.54
CA ARG A 246 10.99 8.90 6.12
C ARG A 246 11.88 7.85 5.49
N LEU A 247 11.27 6.71 5.19
CA LEU A 247 11.94 5.56 4.63
C LEU A 247 11.81 5.61 3.10
N PHE A 248 12.96 5.59 2.44
CA PHE A 248 13.04 5.54 0.98
C PHE A 248 13.24 4.10 0.56
N TRP A 249 12.22 3.51 -0.06
CA TRP A 249 12.28 2.13 -0.51
C TRP A 249 12.86 2.04 -1.92
N GLY A 250 14.16 2.30 -2.05
CA GLY A 250 14.87 2.22 -3.33
C GLY A 250 15.52 0.85 -3.52
N TRP A 251 15.09 0.08 -4.53
CA TRP A 251 15.80 -1.10 -5.00
C TRP A 251 16.39 -0.86 -6.38
N THR A 252 17.52 -1.49 -6.67
CA THR A 252 17.91 -1.83 -8.04
C THR A 252 17.13 -3.07 -8.50
N GLU A 253 16.88 -3.27 -9.80
CA GLU A 253 16.13 -4.43 -10.32
C GLU A 253 16.63 -5.79 -9.80
N GLU A 254 17.94 -5.92 -9.54
CA GLU A 254 18.55 -7.16 -9.02
C GLU A 254 18.24 -7.46 -7.54
N GLN A 255 17.75 -6.47 -6.79
CA GLN A 255 17.51 -6.59 -5.35
C GLN A 255 16.02 -6.54 -4.99
N TYR A 256 15.13 -6.38 -5.98
CA TYR A 256 13.70 -6.41 -5.74
C TYR A 256 13.28 -7.81 -5.31
N ASP A 257 13.06 -7.99 -4.01
CA ASP A 257 12.40 -9.17 -3.50
C ASP A 257 10.89 -8.99 -3.69
N GLU A 258 10.32 -9.65 -4.69
CA GLU A 258 8.87 -9.69 -4.94
C GLU A 258 8.08 -10.16 -3.72
N ASN A 259 8.75 -10.80 -2.75
CA ASN A 259 8.15 -11.32 -1.55
C ASN A 259 8.25 -10.37 -0.35
N ASP A 260 8.89 -9.20 -0.47
CA ASP A 260 8.96 -8.22 0.61
C ASP A 260 7.59 -7.53 0.77
N PRO A 261 6.83 -7.78 1.85
CA PRO A 261 5.49 -7.25 1.96
C PRO A 261 5.48 -5.72 1.98
N PRO A 262 4.48 -5.07 1.35
CA PRO A 262 4.36 -3.63 1.39
C PRO A 262 4.02 -3.17 2.81
N TYR A 263 4.58 -2.02 3.21
CA TYR A 263 4.08 -1.28 4.37
C TYR A 263 2.63 -0.87 4.13
N ARG A 264 1.80 -0.95 5.17
CA ARG A 264 0.41 -0.51 5.14
C ARG A 264 0.16 0.56 6.19
N LEU A 265 -0.74 1.47 5.88
CA LEU A 265 -1.14 2.55 6.78
C LEU A 265 -1.64 2.01 8.12
N CYS A 266 -1.38 2.76 9.19
CA CYS A 266 -1.71 2.46 10.59
C CYS A 266 -1.04 1.21 11.18
N GLU A 267 -0.34 0.38 10.40
CA GLU A 267 0.38 -0.76 10.96
C GLU A 267 1.63 -0.30 11.71
N GLU A 268 1.95 -1.01 12.80
CA GLU A 268 3.11 -0.76 13.63
C GLU A 268 4.22 -1.76 13.34
N TYR A 269 5.45 -1.25 13.29
CA TYR A 269 6.64 -2.00 12.95
C TYR A 269 7.74 -1.73 13.97
N VAL A 270 8.49 -2.76 14.32
CA VAL A 270 9.77 -2.59 15.02
C VAL A 270 10.87 -2.34 13.99
N LEU A 271 11.57 -1.22 14.13
CA LEU A 271 12.69 -0.84 13.27
C LEU A 271 13.99 -0.75 14.07
N PHE A 272 15.04 -1.36 13.55
CA PHE A 272 16.41 -1.25 14.03
C PHE A 272 17.14 -0.20 13.17
N LEU A 273 17.70 0.83 13.80
CA LEU A 273 18.23 2.02 13.13
C LEU A 273 19.72 2.22 13.47
N GLU A 274 20.53 2.43 12.44
CA GLU A 274 21.96 2.77 12.54
C GLU A 274 22.23 4.11 11.84
N PRO A 275 23.07 5.02 12.36
CA PRO A 275 23.40 6.27 11.69
C PRO A 275 24.29 5.96 10.48
N LYS A 276 24.06 6.64 9.36
CA LYS A 276 24.93 6.52 8.20
C LYS A 276 26.20 7.34 8.45
N ALA A 277 27.36 6.68 8.48
CA ALA A 277 28.63 7.29 8.88
C ALA A 277 28.99 8.57 8.10
N ASP A 278 28.65 8.61 6.81
CA ASP A 278 29.04 9.71 5.90
C ASP A 278 27.94 10.75 5.67
N GLU A 279 26.79 10.65 6.35
CA GLU A 279 25.62 11.49 6.06
C GLU A 279 24.85 11.85 7.34
N GLN A 280 25.15 13.04 7.87
CA GLN A 280 24.56 13.51 9.11
C GLN A 280 23.03 13.64 8.99
N GLY A 281 22.31 12.96 9.88
CA GLY A 281 20.84 12.96 9.89
C GLY A 281 20.19 11.85 9.05
N THR A 282 20.98 11.02 8.35
CA THR A 282 20.50 9.84 7.64
C THR A 282 20.77 8.60 8.48
N HIS A 283 19.79 7.71 8.59
CA HIS A 283 19.96 6.41 9.23
C HIS A 283 19.78 5.29 8.21
N LEU A 284 20.08 4.06 8.61
CA LEU A 284 19.87 2.84 7.84
C LEU A 284 18.87 1.96 8.60
N VAL A 285 17.87 1.39 7.90
CA VAL A 285 17.08 0.31 8.50
C VAL A 285 17.92 -0.95 8.39
N VAL A 286 18.17 -1.55 9.54
CA VAL A 286 18.83 -2.84 9.65
C VAL A 286 17.78 -3.93 9.35
N SER A 287 17.85 -4.52 8.16
CA SER A 287 17.14 -5.73 7.67
C SER A 287 15.70 -5.60 7.11
N PRO A 288 15.48 -5.86 5.80
CA PRO A 288 14.14 -6.15 5.25
C PRO A 288 13.52 -7.42 5.87
N LEU A 289 14.36 -8.43 6.15
CA LEU A 289 13.96 -9.70 6.76
C LEU A 289 13.73 -9.61 8.27
N GLY A 290 14.24 -8.57 8.92
CA GLY A 290 14.11 -8.30 10.36
C GLY A 290 12.94 -7.40 10.72
N ARG A 291 12.07 -7.06 9.75
CA ARG A 291 10.84 -6.31 10.01
C ARG A 291 9.86 -7.18 10.80
N TYR A 292 9.39 -6.66 11.93
CA TYR A 292 8.29 -7.25 12.67
C TYR A 292 7.11 -6.30 12.65
N GLN A 293 6.01 -6.78 12.07
CA GLN A 293 4.71 -6.16 12.23
C GLN A 293 4.18 -6.51 13.63
N VAL A 294 3.55 -5.55 14.29
CA VAL A 294 2.86 -5.80 15.56
C VAL A 294 1.40 -6.12 15.25
N GLU A 295 1.01 -7.38 15.43
CA GLU A 295 -0.37 -7.84 15.33
C GLU A 295 -0.85 -8.32 16.70
N GLU A 296 -1.93 -7.74 17.22
CA GLU A 296 -2.47 -8.08 18.56
C GLU A 296 -1.41 -7.99 19.67
N GLY A 297 -0.49 -7.02 19.57
CA GLY A 297 0.61 -6.82 20.52
C GLY A 297 1.76 -7.83 20.41
N LYS A 298 1.74 -8.71 19.40
CA LYS A 298 2.76 -9.73 19.13
C LYS A 298 3.56 -9.40 17.87
N LEU A 299 4.84 -9.72 17.90
CA LEU A 299 5.76 -9.56 16.79
C LEU A 299 5.52 -10.66 15.75
N GLN A 300 5.16 -10.27 14.54
CA GLN A 300 5.01 -11.13 13.38
C GLN A 300 6.08 -10.79 12.37
N PRO A 301 6.98 -11.73 12.02
CA PRO A 301 7.98 -11.47 11.00
C PRO A 301 7.27 -11.26 9.66
N VAL A 302 7.56 -10.11 9.04
CA VAL A 302 6.92 -9.67 7.81
C VAL A 302 7.42 -10.50 6.64
N ALA A 303 8.73 -10.81 6.62
CA ALA A 303 9.30 -11.69 5.63
C ALA A 303 8.70 -13.11 5.71
N LYS A 304 7.98 -13.49 4.65
CA LYS A 304 7.71 -14.90 4.34
C LYS A 304 9.01 -15.50 3.78
N GLN A 305 9.17 -16.82 3.80
CA GLN A 305 10.29 -17.47 3.09
C GLN A 305 10.26 -17.05 1.62
N ALA A 306 11.07 -16.06 1.29
CA ALA A 306 11.11 -15.38 0.01
C ALA A 306 12.15 -16.05 -0.87
N GLY A 307 11.74 -16.58 -2.02
CA GLY A 307 12.68 -17.03 -3.05
C GLY A 307 13.74 -18.08 -2.63
N GLY A 308 13.50 -18.84 -1.56
CA GLY A 308 14.48 -19.81 -1.04
C GLY A 308 15.58 -19.20 -0.14
N ILE A 309 15.53 -17.89 0.14
CA ILE A 309 16.37 -17.27 1.17
C ILE A 309 15.86 -17.75 2.54
N PRO A 310 16.68 -18.45 3.34
CA PRO A 310 16.27 -18.90 4.66
C PRO A 310 15.96 -17.68 5.53
N VAL A 311 14.74 -17.62 6.06
CA VAL A 311 14.41 -16.66 7.13
C VAL A 311 15.39 -16.91 8.28
N PRO A 312 16.21 -15.91 8.66
CA PRO A 312 17.20 -16.09 9.72
C PRO A 312 16.55 -16.68 10.97
N SER A 313 17.25 -17.56 11.70
CA SER A 313 16.68 -18.27 12.86
C SER A 313 16.13 -17.31 13.92
N TRP A 314 16.80 -16.18 14.13
CA TRP A 314 16.36 -15.14 15.07
C TRP A 314 15.03 -14.47 14.67
N VAL A 315 14.74 -14.39 13.36
CA VAL A 315 13.46 -13.89 12.87
C VAL A 315 12.30 -14.76 13.37
N ARG A 316 12.55 -16.07 13.50
CA ARG A 316 11.60 -17.03 14.08
C ARG A 316 11.55 -16.98 15.61
N GLU A 317 12.62 -16.55 16.27
CA GLU A 317 12.70 -16.53 17.74
C GLU A 317 11.78 -15.47 18.37
N LEU A 318 11.70 -14.29 17.75
CA LEU A 318 10.80 -13.23 18.20
C LEU A 318 9.34 -13.43 17.74
N ARG A 319 9.07 -14.38 16.84
CA ARG A 319 7.70 -14.64 16.36
C ARG A 319 6.77 -14.96 17.53
N GLY A 320 5.66 -14.22 17.61
CA GLY A 320 4.63 -14.40 18.63
C GLY A 320 5.01 -13.86 20.01
N LYS A 321 6.22 -13.33 20.19
CA LYS A 321 6.64 -12.62 21.41
C LYS A 321 5.96 -11.25 21.44
N SER A 322 5.73 -10.71 22.63
CA SER A 322 5.18 -9.36 22.77
C SER A 322 6.26 -8.31 22.53
N VAL A 323 5.85 -7.08 22.22
CA VAL A 323 6.79 -5.94 22.20
C VAL A 323 7.50 -5.78 23.55
N GLY A 324 6.79 -6.01 24.66
CA GLY A 324 7.38 -5.97 26.01
C GLY A 324 8.46 -7.03 26.27
N TYR A 325 8.38 -8.19 25.62
CA TYR A 325 9.45 -9.19 25.68
C TYR A 325 10.74 -8.65 25.03
N LEU A 326 10.60 -8.02 23.86
CA LEU A 326 11.75 -7.42 23.18
C LEU A 326 12.35 -6.28 23.99
N GLU A 327 11.53 -5.42 24.60
CA GLU A 327 12.01 -4.35 25.50
C GLU A 327 12.85 -4.91 26.66
N GLN A 328 12.40 -6.00 27.27
CA GLN A 328 13.14 -6.66 28.35
C GLN A 328 14.47 -7.25 27.86
N GLU A 329 14.48 -7.86 26.67
CA GLU A 329 15.70 -8.41 26.09
C GLU A 329 16.74 -7.32 25.78
N LEU A 330 16.31 -6.23 25.15
CA LEU A 330 17.17 -5.06 24.87
C LEU A 330 17.71 -4.41 26.16
N ALA A 331 16.94 -4.46 27.25
CA ALA A 331 17.41 -3.97 28.55
C ALA A 331 18.49 -4.91 29.16
N ASN A 332 18.35 -6.22 28.98
CA ASN A 332 19.27 -7.22 29.55
C ASN A 332 20.65 -7.23 28.87
N THR A 333 20.75 -6.82 27.61
CA THR A 333 22.03 -6.76 26.89
C THR A 333 22.96 -5.64 27.37
N GLY A 334 22.50 -4.79 28.30
CA GLY A 334 23.36 -3.82 28.99
C GLY A 334 23.78 -2.62 28.14
N LYS A 335 23.24 -2.46 26.93
CA LYS A 335 23.45 -1.26 26.09
C LYS A 335 22.63 -0.05 26.51
N VAL A 336 21.75 -0.19 27.51
CA VAL A 336 20.95 0.91 28.04
C VAL A 336 21.83 1.75 28.99
N SER A 337 21.95 3.04 28.67
CA SER A 337 22.39 4.16 29.53
C SER A 337 23.84 4.65 29.43
N HIS A 338 24.33 5.07 28.27
CA HIS A 338 25.16 6.29 28.25
C HIS A 338 24.55 7.25 27.24
N SER A 339 23.88 8.29 27.74
CA SER A 339 23.72 9.50 26.94
C SER A 339 25.13 9.97 26.62
N ALA A 340 25.57 9.77 25.37
CA ALA A 340 26.75 10.46 24.89
C ALA A 340 26.39 11.95 24.88
N THR A 341 26.72 12.65 25.97
CA THR A 341 26.80 14.11 25.93
C THR A 341 27.76 14.45 24.82
N SER A 342 27.38 15.44 23.99
CA SER A 342 28.03 15.93 22.77
C SER A 342 29.55 16.24 22.85
N GLY A 343 30.25 15.94 23.94
CA GLY A 343 31.69 16.17 24.14
C GLY A 343 32.61 15.02 23.73
N ASP A 344 32.15 13.75 23.72
CA ASP A 344 33.08 12.60 23.58
C ASP A 344 33.43 12.19 22.15
N LEU A 345 32.80 12.78 21.13
CA LEU A 345 33.12 12.51 19.71
C LEU A 345 34.31 13.32 19.18
N ALA A 346 34.82 14.31 19.93
CA ALA A 346 35.97 15.11 19.50
C ALA A 346 37.32 14.45 19.79
N ASP A 347 37.43 13.64 20.84
CA ASP A 347 38.72 13.11 21.30
C ASP A 347 39.17 11.83 20.57
N PHE A 348 38.25 11.12 19.92
CA PHE A 348 38.60 9.89 19.20
C PHE A 348 39.34 10.16 17.87
N TYR A 349 39.10 11.31 17.23
CA TYR A 349 39.68 11.64 15.91
C TYR A 349 41.09 12.23 15.94
N THR A 350 41.62 12.61 17.11
CA THR A 350 42.98 13.20 17.21
C THR A 350 44.10 12.20 17.54
N SER A 351 43.80 10.94 17.87
CA SER A 351 44.85 9.99 18.27
C SER A 351 45.47 9.17 17.14
N GLU A 352 44.82 9.06 15.97
CA GLU A 352 45.27 8.16 14.88
C GLU A 352 46.11 8.82 13.78
N MET A 353 46.33 10.14 13.83
CA MET A 353 47.13 10.87 12.83
C MET A 353 48.59 11.13 13.25
N ARG A 354 49.04 10.63 14.41
CA ARG A 354 50.45 10.74 14.84
C ARG A 354 51.06 9.38 15.10
N GLY A 355 51.54 8.74 14.03
CA GLY A 355 52.64 7.80 14.20
C GLY A 355 52.77 6.80 13.08
N HIS A 356 53.23 7.22 11.90
CA HIS A 356 53.99 6.35 10.98
C HIS A 356 54.82 7.19 10.01
N THR A 357 55.98 7.66 10.48
CA THR A 357 57.12 7.99 9.60
C THR A 357 58.25 7.02 9.91
N SER A 358 58.26 5.89 9.21
CA SER A 358 59.39 4.95 9.19
C SER A 358 60.35 5.36 8.07
N SER A 359 61.53 5.85 8.45
CA SER A 359 62.65 6.13 7.56
C SER A 359 63.40 4.85 7.20
N ARG A 360 63.29 4.39 5.94
CA ARG A 360 64.22 3.44 5.33
C ARG A 360 65.40 4.22 4.72
N GLY A 361 66.55 4.21 5.39
CA GLY A 361 67.83 4.66 4.84
C GLY A 361 68.58 3.48 4.23
N LEU A 362 68.76 3.53 2.90
CA LEU A 362 69.56 2.62 2.10
C LEU A 362 71.06 2.76 2.42
N GLY A 363 71.74 1.63 2.60
CA GLY A 363 73.19 1.56 2.65
C GLY A 363 73.81 1.62 1.24
N ALA A 364 74.88 2.40 1.10
CA ALA A 364 75.83 2.30 0.01
C ALA A 364 77.22 2.10 0.64
N SER A 365 77.75 0.88 0.49
CA SER A 365 79.15 0.54 0.75
C SER A 365 79.93 0.72 -0.55
N GLY A 366 81.01 1.48 -0.47
CA GLY A 366 81.96 1.66 -1.56
C GLY A 366 83.29 2.16 -0.99
N ARG A 367 84.16 1.22 -0.59
CA ARG A 367 85.61 1.18 -0.86
C ARG A 367 86.22 -0.07 -0.23
#